data_AF-A0A4Y2CNA8-F1
#
_entry.id   AF-A0A4Y2CNA8-F1
#
_cell.length_a   1.000
_cell.length_b   1.000
_cell.length_c   1.000
_cell.angle_alpha   90.00
_cell.angle_beta   90.00
_cell.angle_gamma   90.00
#
_symmetry.space_group_name_H-M   'P 1'
#
loop_
_entity.id
_entity.type
_entity.pdbx_description
1 polymer ?
#
loop_
_entity_poly.entity_id
_entity_poly.type
_entity_poly.pdbx_seq_one_letter_code
_entity_poly.pdbx_strand_id
1 'polypeptide(L)'
;MNTTWCSYVNSITRQVSSKIVWDKVRKIFSCYSDTQNISFLNYNGQVISDAKEIANAIGQTLSEISSESSYPNDFIAFKKCEEQKLVDFLPSYAEDYNSTFSYHELKNALRKSNPTSP
;
A
#
# COMPACT_ATOMS: atom_id res chain seq x y z
N MET A 1 14.55 -28.21 -19.90
CA MET A 1 13.78 -29.12 -20.77
C MET A 1 12.71 -28.31 -21.47
N ASN A 2 12.71 -28.25 -22.81
CA ASN A 2 11.70 -27.53 -23.58
C ASN A 2 10.38 -28.30 -23.53
N THR A 3 9.52 -27.99 -22.57
CA THR A 3 8.14 -28.50 -22.58
C THR A 3 7.39 -27.80 -23.70
N THR A 4 7.03 -28.53 -24.75
CA THR A 4 6.17 -28.02 -25.82
C THR A 4 4.82 -27.60 -25.25
N TRP A 5 4.17 -26.61 -25.88
CA TRP A 5 2.83 -26.15 -25.50
C TRP A 5 1.84 -27.31 -25.27
N CYS A 6 1.89 -28.32 -26.14
CA CYS A 6 1.05 -29.51 -26.04
C CYS A 6 1.29 -30.30 -24.74
N SER A 7 2.55 -30.50 -24.33
CA SER A 7 2.87 -31.17 -23.07
C SER A 7 2.38 -30.38 -21.85
N TYR A 8 2.40 -29.04 -21.93
CA TYR A 8 1.93 -28.17 -20.88
C TYR A 8 0.41 -28.24 -20.71
N VAL A 9 -0.35 -28.22 -21.80
CA VAL A 9 -1.82 -28.38 -21.77
C VAL A 9 -2.21 -29.79 -21.32
N ASN A 10 -1.52 -30.82 -21.82
CA ASN A 10 -1.80 -32.23 -21.48
C ASN A 10 -1.52 -32.59 -20.01
N SER A 11 -0.79 -31.74 -19.27
CA SER A 11 -0.58 -31.92 -17.84
C SER A 11 -1.79 -31.53 -16.97
N ILE A 12 -2.84 -30.96 -17.56
CA ILE A 12 -4.12 -30.72 -16.88
C ILE A 12 -4.93 -32.01 -16.91
N THR A 13 -4.79 -32.82 -15.86
CA THR A 13 -5.51 -34.09 -15.70
C THR A 13 -6.66 -33.97 -14.69
N ARG A 14 -7.51 -34.99 -14.56
CA ARG A 14 -8.61 -34.99 -13.57
C ARG A 14 -8.14 -34.95 -12.11
N GLN A 15 -6.84 -35.16 -11.86
CA GLN A 15 -6.24 -35.22 -10.53
C GLN A 15 -5.64 -33.87 -10.09
N VAL A 16 -5.54 -32.87 -10.97
CA VAL A 16 -5.07 -31.53 -10.56
C VAL A 16 -6.18 -30.75 -9.87
N SER A 17 -5.82 -30.01 -8.84
CA SER A 17 -6.76 -29.15 -8.13
C SER A 17 -7.24 -27.99 -9.00
N SER A 18 -8.44 -27.47 -8.73
CA SER A 18 -8.99 -26.31 -9.43
C SER A 18 -8.06 -25.10 -9.40
N LYS A 19 -7.29 -24.93 -8.32
CA LYS A 19 -6.25 -23.89 -8.21
C LYS A 19 -5.19 -24.03 -9.30
N ILE A 20 -4.62 -25.22 -9.49
CA ILE A 20 -3.59 -25.49 -10.50
C ILE A 20 -4.15 -25.31 -11.91
N VAL A 21 -5.41 -25.71 -12.14
CA VAL A 21 -6.09 -25.47 -13.42
C VAL A 21 -6.19 -23.96 -13.71
N TRP A 22 -6.71 -23.18 -12.76
CA TRP A 22 -6.83 -21.73 -12.92
C TRP A 22 -5.48 -21.01 -12.99
N ASP A 23 -4.45 -21.48 -12.30
CA ASP A 23 -3.08 -20.95 -12.42
C ASP A 23 -2.54 -21.15 -13.84
N LYS A 24 -2.73 -22.34 -14.41
CA LYS A 24 -2.32 -22.64 -15.79
C LYS A 24 -3.12 -21.81 -16.79
N VAL A 25 -4.44 -21.73 -16.65
CA VAL A 25 -5.32 -20.89 -17.49
C VAL A 25 -4.85 -19.43 -17.45
N ARG A 26 -4.64 -18.86 -16.26
CA ARG A 26 -4.15 -17.49 -16.12
C ARG A 26 -2.77 -17.28 -16.76
N LYS A 27 -1.87 -18.28 -16.66
CA LYS A 27 -0.56 -18.23 -17.33
C LYS A 27 -0.67 -18.24 -18.86
N ILE A 28 -1.63 -18.97 -19.41
CA ILE A 28 -1.93 -19.02 -20.85
C ILE A 28 -2.48 -17.69 -21.35
N PHE A 29 -3.40 -17.08 -20.61
CA PHE A 29 -4.01 -15.80 -20.95
C PHE A 29 -3.15 -14.59 -20.58
N SER A 30 -1.90 -14.79 -20.14
CA SER A 30 -1.03 -13.73 -19.60
C SER A 30 -1.69 -12.89 -18.49
N CYS A 31 -2.71 -13.44 -17.81
CA CYS A 31 -3.35 -12.84 -16.64
C CYS A 31 -2.52 -13.06 -15.36
N TYR A 32 -1.35 -13.67 -15.47
CA TYR A 32 -0.28 -13.38 -14.55
C TYR A 32 0.14 -11.93 -14.81
N SER A 33 -0.31 -11.00 -13.97
CA SER A 33 0.66 -10.03 -13.51
C SER A 33 1.72 -10.87 -12.83
N ASP A 34 2.80 -11.22 -13.54
CA ASP A 34 4.09 -11.31 -12.84
C ASP A 34 4.08 -10.05 -11.99
N THR A 35 4.15 -10.21 -10.67
CA THR A 35 4.46 -9.09 -9.80
C THR A 35 5.70 -8.50 -10.45
N GLN A 36 5.55 -7.40 -11.18
CA GLN A 36 6.63 -6.75 -11.90
C GLN A 36 7.54 -6.24 -10.79
N ASN A 37 8.38 -7.13 -10.29
CA ASN A 37 9.50 -6.75 -9.45
C ASN A 37 10.30 -5.87 -10.37
N ILE A 38 10.38 -4.59 -10.00
CA ILE A 38 11.23 -3.63 -10.67
C ILE A 38 12.63 -4.24 -10.61
N SER A 39 13.05 -4.80 -11.74
CA SER A 39 14.28 -5.59 -11.83
C SER A 39 15.46 -4.71 -12.19
N PHE A 40 15.17 -3.50 -12.68
CA PHE A 40 16.14 -2.48 -13.04
C PHE A 40 15.50 -1.09 -12.91
N LEU A 41 16.29 -0.14 -12.41
CA LEU A 41 15.98 1.29 -12.38
C LEU A 41 17.14 2.03 -13.02
N ASN A 42 16.86 2.93 -13.96
CA ASN A 42 17.87 3.89 -14.41
C ASN A 42 17.75 5.15 -13.56
N TYR A 43 18.74 5.38 -12.70
CA TYR A 43 18.82 6.55 -11.83
C TYR A 43 20.08 7.33 -12.19
N ASN A 44 19.92 8.59 -12.63
CA ASN A 44 21.02 9.48 -13.04
C ASN A 44 22.00 8.86 -14.06
N GLY A 45 21.50 8.01 -14.98
CA GLY A 45 22.31 7.35 -15.99
C GLY A 45 22.95 6.02 -15.55
N GLN A 46 22.78 5.63 -14.28
CA GLN A 46 23.22 4.35 -13.74
C GLN A 46 22.07 3.36 -13.70
N VAL A 47 22.29 2.13 -14.20
CA VAL A 47 21.32 1.04 -14.08
C VAL A 47 21.55 0.29 -12.77
N ILE A 48 20.56 0.34 -11.89
CA ILE A 48 20.52 -0.34 -10.60
C ILE A 48 19.62 -1.57 -10.76
N SER A 49 20.11 -2.77 -10.44
CA SER A 49 19.33 -4.02 -10.50
C SER A 49 19.05 -4.65 -9.13
N ASP A 50 19.70 -4.17 -8.08
CA ASP A 50 19.47 -4.63 -6.72
C ASP A 50 18.19 -4.01 -6.16
N ALA A 51 17.28 -4.84 -5.63
CA ALA A 51 15.97 -4.39 -5.16
C ALA A 51 16.05 -3.42 -3.96
N LYS A 52 17.04 -3.59 -3.08
CA LYS A 52 17.24 -2.69 -1.94
C LYS A 52 17.75 -1.33 -2.42
N GLU A 53 18.70 -1.32 -3.34
CA GLU A 53 19.20 -0.09 -3.94
C GLU A 53 18.13 0.64 -4.77
N ILE A 54 17.27 -0.09 -5.48
CA ILE A 54 16.09 0.48 -6.16
C ILE A 54 15.16 1.15 -5.14
N ALA A 55 14.85 0.47 -4.03
CA ALA A 55 14.00 1.02 -2.98
C ALA A 55 14.62 2.26 -2.33
N ASN A 56 15.94 2.24 -2.09
CA ASN A 56 16.68 3.39 -1.55
C ASN A 56 16.63 4.58 -2.51
N ALA A 57 16.88 4.38 -3.81
CA ALA A 57 16.84 5.45 -4.81
C ALA A 57 15.44 6.08 -4.92
N ILE A 58 14.39 5.26 -4.88
CA ILE A 58 13.00 5.74 -4.84
C ILE A 58 12.75 6.55 -3.56
N GLY A 59 13.13 6.01 -2.40
CA GLY A 59 12.96 6.67 -1.11
C GLY A 59 13.69 8.01 -1.02
N GLN A 60 14.93 8.06 -1.50
CA GLN A 60 15.71 9.28 -1.57
C GLN A 60 15.05 10.32 -2.48
N THR A 61 14.64 9.93 -3.69
CA THR A 61 13.97 10.83 -4.64
C THR A 61 12.69 11.41 -4.03
N LEU A 62 11.87 10.58 -3.39
CA LEU A 62 10.66 11.04 -2.71
C LEU A 62 10.97 11.95 -1.52
N SER A 63 12.01 11.66 -0.74
CA SER A 63 12.45 12.51 0.37
C SER A 63 12.93 13.88 -0.12
N GLU A 64 13.65 13.95 -1.23
CA GLU A 64 14.12 15.19 -1.84
C GLU A 64 12.94 16.02 -2.37
N ILE A 65 12.01 15.40 -3.10
CA ILE A 65 10.81 16.08 -3.62
C ILE A 65 9.89 16.54 -2.48
N SER A 66 9.82 15.79 -1.39
CA SER A 66 9.02 16.13 -0.21
C SER A 66 9.75 17.02 0.79
N SER A 67 10.99 17.42 0.48
CA SER A 67 11.76 18.31 1.34
C SER A 67 11.16 19.72 1.35
N GLU A 68 11.39 20.46 2.43
CA GLU A 68 10.92 21.85 2.53
C GLU A 68 11.45 22.74 1.41
N SER A 69 12.66 22.46 0.91
CA SER A 69 13.26 23.18 -0.23
C SER A 69 12.49 23.02 -1.54
N SER A 70 11.63 22.01 -1.66
CA SER A 70 10.81 21.77 -2.84
C SER A 70 9.46 22.49 -2.79
N TYR A 71 9.10 23.11 -1.65
CA TYR A 71 7.85 23.84 -1.50
C TYR A 71 8.01 25.33 -1.81
N PRO A 72 6.95 26.01 -2.29
CA PRO A 72 6.93 27.47 -2.36
C PRO A 72 7.16 28.10 -0.98
N ASN A 73 7.90 29.22 -0.94
CA ASN A 73 8.23 29.91 0.32
C ASN A 73 7.00 30.24 1.18
N ASP A 74 5.88 30.58 0.54
CA ASP A 74 4.62 30.89 1.23
C ASP A 74 4.08 29.68 2.00
N PHE A 75 4.18 28.47 1.41
CA PHE A 75 3.76 27.23 2.07
C PHE A 75 4.71 26.83 3.21
N ILE A 76 6.02 27.06 3.05
CA ILE A 76 6.99 26.83 4.13
C ILE A 76 6.69 27.72 5.34
N ALA A 77 6.40 29.01 5.10
CA ALA A 77 6.05 29.94 6.16
C ALA A 77 4.76 29.52 6.89
N PHE A 78 3.73 29.11 6.13
CA PHE A 78 2.50 28.57 6.68
C PHE A 78 2.74 27.31 7.52
N LYS A 79 3.44 26.31 6.96
CA LYS A 79 3.79 25.05 7.64
C LYS A 79 4.51 25.32 8.97
N LYS A 80 5.54 26.16 8.98
CA LYS A 80 6.28 26.52 10.20
C LYS A 80 5.39 27.17 11.26
N CYS A 81 4.44 27.99 10.85
CA CYS A 81 3.48 28.60 11.77
C CYS A 81 2.53 27.56 12.36
N GLU A 82 2.01 26.64 11.54
CA GLU A 82 1.09 25.59 11.98
C GLU A 82 1.78 24.53 12.86
N GLU A 83 2.98 24.08 12.52
CA GLU A 83 3.73 23.06 13.29
C GLU A 83 4.21 23.58 14.65
N GLN A 84 4.35 24.90 14.83
CA GLN A 84 4.65 25.52 16.12
C GLN A 84 3.44 25.59 17.05
N LYS A 85 2.22 25.41 16.52
CA LYS A 85 1.03 25.35 17.36
C LYS A 85 1.14 24.10 18.21
N LEU A 86 1.12 24.30 19.52
CA LEU A 86 0.96 23.18 20.44
C LEU A 86 -0.38 22.52 20.14
N VAL A 87 -0.31 21.28 19.69
CA VAL A 87 -1.50 20.44 19.67
C VAL A 87 -1.76 20.09 21.12
N ASP A 88 -2.83 20.65 21.67
CA ASP A 88 -3.40 20.18 22.93
C ASP A 88 -3.94 18.77 22.69
N PHE A 89 -3.02 17.79 22.68
CA PHE A 89 -3.35 16.42 23.02
C PHE A 89 -3.71 16.46 24.51
N LEU A 90 -4.93 16.92 24.80
CA LEU A 90 -5.52 16.72 26.11
C LEU A 90 -5.31 15.24 26.43
N PRO A 91 -4.69 14.88 27.57
CA PRO A 91 -4.61 13.50 28.00
C PRO A 91 -5.98 12.94 28.41
N SER A 92 -7.09 13.50 27.91
CA SER A 92 -8.46 13.19 28.36
C SER A 92 -8.99 11.85 27.87
N TYR A 93 -8.11 10.98 27.38
CA TYR A 93 -8.41 9.56 27.22
C TYR A 93 -7.24 8.76 27.80
N ALA A 94 -7.03 8.89 29.10
CA ALA A 94 -6.56 7.77 29.92
C ALA A 94 -7.67 6.70 30.02
N GLU A 95 -8.33 6.41 28.91
CA GLU A 95 -9.21 5.28 28.78
C GLU A 95 -8.37 4.14 28.27
N ASP A 96 -8.46 3.00 28.94
CA ASP A 96 -7.77 1.80 28.48
C ASP A 96 -8.24 1.47 27.06
N TYR A 97 -7.28 1.34 26.15
CA TYR A 97 -7.57 0.90 24.79
C TYR A 97 -8.22 -0.50 24.85
N ASN A 98 -9.38 -0.66 24.23
CA ASN A 98 -10.28 -1.83 24.34
C ASN A 98 -11.00 -2.01 25.69
N SER A 99 -11.24 -0.92 26.43
CA SER A 99 -12.16 -0.96 27.57
C SER A 99 -13.57 -1.46 27.16
N THR A 100 -14.32 -1.98 28.12
CA THR A 100 -15.66 -2.50 27.87
C THR A 100 -16.61 -1.37 27.48
N PHE A 101 -17.23 -1.49 26.31
CA PHE A 101 -18.22 -0.54 25.81
C PHE A 101 -19.45 -0.44 26.73
N SER A 102 -19.76 0.77 27.19
CA SER A 102 -20.88 1.03 28.07
C SER A 102 -22.19 1.26 27.32
N TYR A 103 -23.31 1.01 28.01
CA TYR A 103 -24.64 1.30 27.48
C TYR A 103 -24.87 2.80 27.20
N HIS A 104 -24.19 3.68 27.94
CA HIS A 104 -24.28 5.13 27.72
C HIS A 104 -23.63 5.54 26.40
N GLU A 105 -22.45 4.97 26.09
CA GLU A 105 -21.77 5.18 24.81
C GLU A 105 -22.60 4.66 23.64
N LEU A 106 -23.25 3.49 23.78
CA LEU A 106 -24.19 2.96 22.78
C LEU A 106 -25.30 3.96 22.47
N LYS A 107 -25.96 4.49 23.51
CA LYS A 107 -27.02 5.48 23.34
C LYS A 107 -26.53 6.76 22.68
N ASN A 108 -25.36 7.25 23.07
CA ASN A 108 -24.77 8.44 22.48
C ASN A 108 -24.41 8.24 21.01
N ALA A 109 -23.85 7.07 20.64
CA ALA A 109 -23.54 6.73 19.26
C ALA A 109 -24.80 6.67 18.39
N LEU A 110 -25.85 6.01 18.87
CA LEU A 110 -27.15 5.93 18.18
C LEU A 110 -27.83 7.30 18.04
N ARG A 111 -27.67 8.20 19.02
CA ARG A 111 -28.20 9.57 18.91
C ARG A 111 -27.46 10.40 17.87
N LYS A 112 -26.15 10.17 17.70
CA LYS A 112 -25.30 10.86 16.73
C LYS A 112 -25.35 10.25 15.34
N SER A 113 -25.82 9.01 15.20
CA SER A 113 -26.04 8.41 13.89
C SER A 113 -27.26 9.05 13.22
N ASN A 114 -27.03 9.75 12.11
CA ASN A 114 -28.11 10.14 11.23
C ASN A 114 -28.58 8.89 10.45
N PRO A 115 -29.87 8.80 10.08
CA PRO A 115 -30.33 7.80 9.13
C PRO A 115 -29.69 8.13 7.77
N THR A 116 -28.56 7.53 7.49
CA THR A 116 -27.96 7.54 6.15
C THR A 116 -27.96 6.11 5.65
N SER A 117 -29.12 5.70 5.13
CA SER A 117 -29.20 4.58 4.18
C SER A 117 -28.95 5.13 2.77
N PRO A 118 -28.36 4.35 1.85
CA PRO A 118 -28.40 4.61 0.41
C PRO A 118 -29.83 4.67 -0.13
#